data_AF-A0A8I1MXP1-F1
#
_entry.id   AF-A0A8I1MXP1-F1
#
_cell.length_a   1.000
_cell.length_b   1.000
_cell.length_c   1.000
_cell.angle_alpha   90.00
_cell.angle_beta   90.00
_cell.angle_gamma   90.00
#
_symmetry.space_group_name_H-M   'P 1'
#
loop_
_entity.id
_entity.type
_entity.pdbx_description
1 polymer ?
#
loop_
_entity_poly.entity_id
_entity_poly.type
_entity_poly.pdbx_seq_one_letter_code
_entity_poly.pdbx_strand_id
1 'polypeptide(L)'
;MCSRARGRRHAVWRSPDRCPQSKSWLALGKETILPAADPGPEVPRRTEQRAVVLLLERLMDYPMVRRRVEQHNLSLPSLHGWHYVIEEGQVHVFDVRGGRFIPSSESAHSGTGPYADAPADDG
;
A
#
# COMPACT_ATOMS: atom_id res chain seq x y z
N MET A 1 38.79 -22.70 2.94
CA MET A 1 37.33 -22.94 3.12
C MET A 1 36.62 -21.60 3.23
N CYS A 2 36.01 -21.13 2.16
CA CYS A 2 35.41 -19.81 2.06
C CYS A 2 33.93 -19.88 2.48
N SER A 3 33.63 -19.52 3.74
CA SER A 3 32.25 -19.41 4.24
C SER A 3 31.77 -17.96 4.05
N ARG A 4 31.25 -17.67 2.85
CA ARG A 4 30.43 -16.48 2.58
C ARG A 4 29.03 -16.96 2.22
N ALA A 5 28.16 -17.07 3.23
CA ALA A 5 26.72 -17.15 3.04
C ALA A 5 26.04 -15.96 3.73
N ARG A 6 26.50 -14.74 3.40
CA ARG A 6 25.76 -13.50 3.68
C ARG A 6 24.92 -13.17 2.44
N GLY A 7 23.61 -13.16 2.60
CA GLY A 7 22.71 -12.54 1.63
C GLY A 7 21.59 -13.43 1.07
N ARG A 8 20.80 -14.09 1.93
CA ARG A 8 19.41 -14.41 1.54
C ARG A 8 18.56 -13.19 1.85
N ARG A 9 18.53 -12.24 0.90
CA ARG A 9 17.48 -11.22 0.88
C ARG A 9 16.17 -11.95 0.57
N HIS A 10 15.24 -11.96 1.52
CA HIS A 10 13.92 -12.54 1.34
C HIS A 10 13.21 -11.81 0.21
N ALA A 11 13.09 -12.49 -0.93
CA ALA A 11 12.37 -11.95 -2.08
C ALA A 11 10.89 -12.25 -1.88
N VAL A 12 10.19 -11.41 -1.12
CA VAL A 12 8.72 -11.40 -1.02
C VAL A 12 8.09 -11.38 -2.42
N TRP A 13 8.80 -10.80 -3.40
CA TRP A 13 8.34 -10.63 -4.78
C TRP A 13 9.26 -11.30 -5.82
N ARG A 14 9.47 -12.63 -5.72
CA ARG A 14 10.25 -13.36 -6.74
C ARG A 14 9.36 -13.80 -7.90
N SER A 15 9.57 -13.23 -9.09
CA SER A 15 8.98 -13.77 -10.32
C SER A 15 9.73 -15.03 -10.79
N PRO A 16 9.04 -16.06 -11.29
CA PRO A 16 9.69 -17.16 -12.01
C PRO A 16 10.44 -16.66 -13.25
N ASP A 17 11.50 -17.36 -13.63
CA ASP A 17 12.40 -16.92 -14.70
C ASP A 17 11.76 -16.88 -16.09
N ARG A 18 10.66 -17.62 -16.26
CA ARG A 18 9.89 -17.72 -17.51
C ARG A 18 8.97 -16.52 -17.79
N CYS A 19 8.88 -15.53 -16.90
CA CYS A 19 8.01 -14.37 -17.06
C CYS A 19 8.80 -13.06 -16.94
N PRO A 20 9.51 -12.62 -18.01
CA PRO A 20 10.39 -11.46 -17.93
C PRO A 20 9.64 -10.13 -17.72
N GLN A 21 8.43 -9.98 -18.25
CA GLN A 21 7.60 -8.78 -18.04
C GLN A 21 7.22 -8.62 -16.57
N SER A 22 6.94 -9.72 -15.88
CA SER A 22 6.65 -9.73 -14.44
C SER A 22 7.85 -9.30 -13.61
N LYS A 23 9.08 -9.60 -14.04
CA LYS A 23 10.30 -9.10 -13.37
C LYS A 23 10.40 -7.58 -13.43
N SER A 24 10.12 -6.99 -14.59
CA SER A 24 10.13 -5.53 -14.77
C SER A 24 9.04 -4.86 -13.94
N TRP A 25 7.83 -5.44 -13.91
CA TRP A 25 6.74 -4.95 -13.07
C TRP A 25 7.07 -5.01 -11.57
N LEU A 26 7.53 -6.16 -11.08
CA LEU A 26 7.89 -6.32 -9.66
C LEU A 26 9.08 -5.45 -9.25
N ALA A 27 9.92 -5.02 -10.20
CA ALA A 27 11.00 -4.09 -9.91
C ALA A 27 10.50 -2.73 -9.39
N LEU A 28 9.30 -2.31 -9.78
CA LEU A 28 8.67 -1.07 -9.30
C LEU A 28 8.41 -1.11 -7.77
N GLY A 29 8.25 -2.30 -7.20
CA GLY A 29 7.97 -2.50 -5.77
C GLY A 29 9.22 -2.73 -4.91
N LYS A 30 10.45 -2.65 -5.45
CA LYS A 30 11.66 -2.97 -4.67
C LYS A 30 11.84 -2.10 -3.41
N GLU A 31 11.38 -0.86 -3.45
CA GLU A 31 11.44 0.10 -2.34
C GLU A 31 10.58 -0.30 -1.13
N THR A 32 9.61 -1.20 -1.35
CA THR A 32 8.68 -1.64 -0.29
C THR A 32 9.30 -2.72 0.58
N ILE A 33 10.36 -3.38 0.10
CA ILE A 33 11.06 -4.47 0.79
C ILE A 33 11.68 -3.94 2.08
N LEU A 34 11.33 -4.59 3.20
CA LEU A 34 11.91 -4.25 4.51
C LEU A 34 13.43 -4.49 4.53
N PRO A 35 14.25 -3.46 4.81
CA PRO A 35 15.69 -3.64 4.95
C PRO A 35 16.00 -4.50 6.17
N ALA A 36 16.82 -5.54 6.00
CA ALA A 36 17.36 -6.35 7.09
C ALA A 36 16.33 -6.96 8.07
N ALA A 37 15.08 -7.17 7.63
CA ALA A 37 14.10 -7.88 8.44
C ALA A 37 14.42 -9.37 8.54
N ASP A 38 14.35 -9.92 9.75
CA ASP A 38 14.44 -11.36 9.97
C ASP A 38 13.30 -12.09 9.26
N PRO A 39 13.55 -13.28 8.69
CA PRO A 39 12.49 -14.10 8.11
C PRO A 39 11.38 -14.37 9.12
N GLY A 40 10.17 -13.97 8.77
CA GLY A 40 8.99 -14.25 9.57
C GLY A 40 7.71 -14.06 8.78
N PRO A 41 6.59 -14.62 9.27
CA PRO A 41 5.27 -14.52 8.61
C PRO A 41 4.77 -13.07 8.49
N GLU A 42 5.35 -12.15 9.26
CA GLU A 42 5.02 -10.73 9.26
C GLU A 42 5.71 -9.94 8.15
N VAL A 43 6.82 -10.45 7.59
CA VAL A 43 7.60 -9.73 6.56
C VAL A 43 6.79 -9.50 5.28
N PRO A 44 6.06 -10.49 4.71
CA PRO A 44 5.20 -10.27 3.55
C PRO A 44 4.14 -9.21 3.82
N ARG A 45 3.39 -9.32 4.93
CA ARG A 45 2.31 -8.39 5.29
C ARG A 45 2.80 -6.94 5.40
N ARG A 46 3.91 -6.71 6.07
CA ARG A 46 4.51 -5.36 6.17
C ARG A 46 5.02 -4.85 4.83
N THR A 47 5.54 -5.74 3.97
CA THR A 47 5.99 -5.37 2.63
C THR A 47 4.80 -4.97 1.75
N GLU A 48 3.67 -5.67 1.85
CA GLU A 48 2.42 -5.33 1.17
C GLU A 48 1.86 -3.99 1.65
N GLN A 49 1.79 -3.76 2.97
CA GLN A 49 1.35 -2.48 3.53
C GLN A 49 2.24 -1.31 3.07
N ARG A 50 3.56 -1.49 3.05
CA ARG A 50 4.49 -0.49 2.49
C ARG A 50 4.27 -0.25 1.00
N ALA A 51 3.87 -1.27 0.24
CA ALA A 51 3.55 -1.12 -1.17
C ALA A 51 2.31 -0.24 -1.38
N VAL A 52 1.29 -0.40 -0.55
CA VAL A 52 0.11 0.48 -0.58
C VAL A 52 0.54 1.93 -0.36
N VAL A 53 1.31 2.22 0.69
CA VAL A 53 1.77 3.59 0.99
C VAL A 53 2.59 4.18 -0.17
N LEU A 54 3.56 3.43 -0.70
CA LEU A 54 4.37 3.87 -1.84
C LEU A 54 3.53 4.17 -3.09
N LEU A 55 2.48 3.37 -3.35
CA LEU A 55 1.57 3.61 -4.46
C LEU A 55 0.74 4.88 -4.24
N LEU A 56 0.32 5.16 -3.01
CA LEU A 56 -0.37 6.42 -2.69
C LEU A 56 0.53 7.64 -2.91
N GLU A 57 1.80 7.56 -2.49
CA GLU A 57 2.78 8.62 -2.70
C GLU A 57 3.01 8.87 -4.20
N ARG A 58 3.22 7.81 -4.98
CA ARG A 58 3.38 7.90 -6.44
C ARG A 58 2.14 8.44 -7.13
N LEU A 59 0.94 8.13 -6.63
CA LEU A 59 -0.30 8.70 -7.16
C LEU A 59 -0.33 10.23 -6.98
N MET A 60 0.23 10.76 -5.90
CA MET A 60 0.34 12.20 -5.69
C MET A 60 1.37 12.88 -6.60
N ASP A 61 2.31 12.14 -7.20
CA ASP A 61 3.24 12.69 -8.19
C ASP A 61 2.55 13.01 -9.53
N TYR A 62 1.37 12.45 -9.78
CA TYR A 62 0.57 12.75 -10.96
C TYR A 62 -0.17 14.09 -10.78
N PRO A 63 0.12 15.12 -11.61
CA PRO A 63 -0.42 16.47 -11.40
C PRO A 63 -1.95 16.55 -11.42
N MET A 64 -2.61 15.70 -12.21
CA MET A 64 -4.08 15.65 -12.25
C MET A 64 -4.69 15.05 -10.98
N VAL A 65 -4.04 14.03 -10.40
CA VAL A 65 -4.47 13.42 -9.13
C VAL A 65 -4.28 14.42 -8.00
N ARG A 66 -3.08 15.01 -7.90
CA ARG A 66 -2.76 16.04 -6.91
C ARG A 66 -3.75 17.20 -6.94
N ARG A 67 -3.98 17.79 -8.11
CA ARG A 67 -4.95 18.89 -8.27
C ARG A 67 -6.35 18.47 -7.83
N ARG A 68 -6.81 17.28 -8.20
CA ARG A 68 -8.14 16.77 -7.83
C ARG A 68 -8.28 16.60 -6.31
N VAL A 69 -7.26 16.06 -5.65
CA VAL A 69 -7.22 15.85 -4.20
C VAL A 69 -7.16 17.19 -3.45
N GLU A 70 -6.33 18.13 -3.90
CA GLU A 70 -6.16 19.45 -3.28
C GLU A 70 -7.38 20.38 -3.49
N GLN A 71 -8.11 20.22 -4.60
CA GLN A 71 -9.28 21.05 -4.93
C GLN A 71 -10.57 20.63 -4.21
N HIS A 72 -10.52 19.65 -3.30
CA HIS A 72 -11.68 19.15 -2.54
C HIS A 72 -12.92 18.86 -3.41
N ASN A 73 -12.72 18.44 -4.67
CA ASN A 73 -13.83 18.41 -5.62
C ASN A 73 -14.70 17.16 -5.39
N LEU A 74 -15.90 17.42 -4.86
CA LEU A 74 -16.92 16.56 -4.23
C LEU A 74 -17.50 15.40 -5.10
N SER A 75 -16.72 14.74 -5.95
CA SER A 75 -17.23 13.63 -6.79
C SER A 75 -16.21 12.60 -7.26
N LEU A 76 -14.92 12.73 -6.90
CA LEU A 76 -13.96 11.62 -7.03
C LEU A 76 -13.35 11.37 -5.66
N PRO A 77 -13.15 10.09 -5.29
CA PRO A 77 -12.97 9.70 -3.91
C PRO A 77 -11.65 10.26 -3.38
N SER A 78 -11.66 10.52 -2.08
CA SER A 78 -10.42 10.69 -1.33
C SER A 78 -9.43 9.55 -1.67
N LEU A 79 -8.13 9.81 -1.60
CA LEU A 79 -7.15 8.78 -1.89
C LEU A 79 -7.09 7.80 -0.71
N HIS A 80 -7.27 6.49 -0.96
CA HIS A 80 -7.34 5.46 0.08
C HIS A 80 -6.35 4.33 -0.12
N GLY A 81 -5.68 3.97 0.97
CA GLY A 81 -4.89 2.75 1.05
C GLY A 81 -5.67 1.67 1.77
N TRP A 82 -6.02 0.59 1.07
CA TRP A 82 -6.59 -0.61 1.67
C TRP A 82 -5.61 -1.78 1.55
N HIS A 83 -5.52 -2.56 2.62
CA HIS A 83 -4.80 -3.81 2.66
C HIS A 83 -5.75 -4.90 3.14
N TYR A 84 -6.03 -5.87 2.27
CA TYR A 84 -6.95 -6.96 2.57
C TYR A 84 -6.17 -8.20 2.98
N VAL A 85 -6.47 -8.72 4.17
CA VAL A 85 -5.90 -9.97 4.68
C VAL A 85 -6.89 -11.08 4.39
N ILE A 86 -6.56 -11.91 3.41
CA ILE A 86 -7.46 -12.95 2.89
C ILE A 86 -7.74 -14.00 3.98
N GLU A 87 -6.71 -14.40 4.73
CA GLU A 87 -6.78 -15.44 5.76
C GLU A 87 -7.73 -15.08 6.90
N GLU A 88 -7.91 -13.78 7.14
CA GLU A 88 -8.71 -13.26 8.26
C GLU A 88 -10.04 -12.65 7.77
N GLY A 89 -10.19 -12.45 6.46
CA GLY A 89 -11.34 -11.75 5.88
C GLY A 89 -11.43 -10.28 6.29
N GLN A 90 -10.30 -9.66 6.63
CA GLN A 90 -10.25 -8.32 7.21
C GLN A 90 -9.66 -7.30 6.24
N VAL A 91 -10.27 -6.11 6.20
CA VAL A 91 -9.73 -4.93 5.51
C VAL A 91 -9.05 -4.04 6.54
N HIS A 92 -7.81 -3.65 6.26
CA HIS A 92 -7.09 -2.62 6.98
C HIS A 92 -7.02 -1.34 6.14
N VAL A 93 -7.37 -0.21 6.74
CA VAL A 93 -7.35 1.12 6.11
C VAL A 93 -6.10 1.86 6.58
N PHE A 94 -5.38 2.49 5.66
CA PHE A 94 -4.26 3.36 6.00
C PHE A 94 -4.77 4.70 6.53
N ASP A 95 -4.57 4.94 7.83
CA ASP A 95 -4.81 6.23 8.46
C ASP A 95 -3.60 7.15 8.23
N VAL A 96 -3.81 8.19 7.43
CA VAL A 96 -2.80 9.20 7.09
C VAL A 96 -2.39 10.01 8.33
N ARG A 97 -3.31 10.24 9.28
CA ARG A 97 -3.01 11.03 10.49
C ARG A 97 -2.13 10.23 11.45
N GLY A 98 -2.46 8.96 11.65
CA GLY A 98 -1.70 8.05 12.51
C GLY A 98 -0.49 7.40 11.84
N GLY A 99 -0.35 7.51 10.51
CA GLY A 99 0.72 6.88 9.73
C GLY A 99 0.73 5.35 9.83
N ARG A 100 -0.45 4.74 10.05
CA ARG A 100 -0.57 3.30 10.34
C ARG A 100 -1.83 2.70 9.72
N PHE A 101 -1.81 1.38 9.55
CA PHE A 101 -2.99 0.62 9.17
C PHE A 101 -3.86 0.33 10.40
N ILE A 102 -5.16 0.56 10.29
CA ILE A 102 -6.16 0.24 11.32
C ILE A 102 -7.25 -0.67 10.71
N PRO A 103 -7.88 -1.56 11.50
CA PRO A 103 -9.01 -2.34 11.02
C PRO A 103 -10.13 -1.44 10.49
N SER A 104 -10.78 -1.82 9.39
CA SER A 104 -11.89 -1.04 8.82
C SER A 104 -13.05 -0.86 9.79
N SER A 105 -13.24 -1.79 10.75
CA SER A 105 -14.23 -1.69 11.82
C SER A 105 -13.97 -0.57 12.83
N GLU A 106 -12.71 -0.14 12.96
CA GLU A 106 -12.29 0.94 13.86
C GLU A 106 -12.03 2.25 13.10
N SER A 107 -12.13 2.21 11.78
CA SER A 107 -11.95 3.38 10.95
C SER A 107 -13.21 4.24 10.97
N ALA A 108 -13.06 5.53 11.32
CA ALA A 108 -14.14 6.51 11.22
C ALA A 108 -14.59 6.76 9.76
N HIS A 109 -13.87 6.19 8.80
CA HIS A 109 -14.14 6.32 7.39
C HIS A 109 -13.87 5.02 6.63
N SER A 110 -14.84 4.59 5.83
CA SER A 110 -14.67 3.43 4.94
C SER A 110 -13.67 3.69 3.80
N GLY A 111 -13.26 4.94 3.64
CA GLY A 111 -12.70 5.46 2.40
C GLY A 111 -13.20 6.88 2.16
N THR A 112 -13.15 7.71 3.18
CA THR A 112 -13.31 9.16 3.11
C THR A 112 -12.16 9.67 3.96
N GLY A 113 -11.33 10.62 3.54
CA GLY A 113 -10.26 11.08 4.44
C GLY A 113 -10.84 11.73 5.71
N PRO A 114 -10.10 12.59 6.41
CA PRO A 114 -10.67 13.52 7.38
C PRO A 114 -11.68 14.54 6.79
N TYR A 115 -12.21 14.28 5.59
CA TYR A 115 -13.16 15.09 4.86
C TYR A 115 -14.54 14.50 5.14
N ALA A 116 -15.28 15.20 6.00
CA ALA A 116 -16.64 14.83 6.40
C ALA A 116 -17.58 14.76 5.19
N ASP A 117 -18.48 13.79 5.26
CA ASP A 117 -19.73 13.60 4.54
C ASP A 117 -19.91 14.40 3.24
N ALA A 118 -19.82 13.68 2.12
CA ALA A 118 -20.38 14.18 0.87
C ALA A 118 -21.85 14.56 1.12
N PRO A 119 -22.31 15.76 0.69
CA PRO A 119 -23.73 16.09 0.78
C PRO A 119 -24.52 15.02 0.03
N ALA A 120 -25.64 14.61 0.62
CA ALA A 120 -26.54 13.64 0.02
C ALA A 120 -26.93 14.13 -1.38
N ASP A 121 -26.73 13.25 -2.37
CA ASP A 121 -27.12 13.43 -3.77
C ASP A 121 -28.63 13.73 -3.83
N ASP A 122 -28.99 15.00 -4.01
CA ASP A 122 -30.35 15.44 -4.34
C ASP A 122 -30.53 15.34 -5.85
N GLY A 123 -30.93 14.14 -6.29
CA GLY A 123 -31.11 13.78 -7.70
C GLY A 123 -32.05 14.66 -8.52
#